data_AF-M8ASY3-F1
#
_entry.id   AF-M8ASY3-F1
#
_cell.length_a   1.000
_cell.length_b   1.000
_cell.length_c   1.000
_cell.angle_alpha   90.00
_cell.angle_beta   90.00
_cell.angle_gamma   90.00
#
_symmetry.space_group_name_H-M   'P 1'
#
loop_
_entity.id
_entity.type
_entity.pdbx_description
1 polymer ?
#
loop_
_entity_poly.entity_id
_entity_poly.type
_entity_poly.pdbx_seq_one_letter_code
_entity_poly.pdbx_strand_id
1 'polypeptide(L)'
;MATKIYIVYYSTWGHVATLAEEMKKGADSVPGVEVTVWRVPETLREEDHPIITASQLAEADGILFGFPTRVAPRGASPSGAGPSAGADGSRVPSDAELALAAHQGKYFAGTVKKLKAV
;
A
#
# COMPACT_ATOMS: atom_id res chain seq x y z
N MET A 1 18.08 -1.37 -15.16
CA MET A 1 16.85 -0.55 -15.00
C MET A 1 16.36 -0.71 -13.57
N ALA A 2 15.80 0.34 -12.96
CA ALA A 2 15.16 0.22 -11.65
C ALA A 2 13.92 -0.69 -11.74
N THR A 3 13.60 -1.38 -10.64
CA THR A 3 12.35 -2.14 -10.49
C THR A 3 11.28 -1.18 -9.97
N LYS A 4 10.26 -0.91 -10.78
CA LYS A 4 9.15 -0.02 -10.46
C LYS A 4 8.05 -0.77 -9.74
N ILE A 5 7.64 -0.27 -8.58
CA ILE A 5 6.55 -0.86 -7.79
C ILE A 5 5.50 0.21 -7.51
N TYR A 6 4.24 -0.13 -7.77
CA TYR A 6 3.11 0.74 -7.43
C TYR A 6 2.37 0.21 -6.22
N ILE A 7 2.16 1.07 -5.23
CA ILE A 7 1.24 0.82 -4.13
C ILE A 7 -0.02 1.59 -4.46
N VAL A 8 -1.10 0.88 -4.78
CA VAL A 8 -2.38 1.46 -5.15
C VAL A 8 -3.34 1.26 -4.00
N TYR A 9 -3.88 2.35 -3.47
CA TYR A 9 -4.78 2.28 -2.34
C TYR A 9 -6.06 3.08 -2.54
N TYR A 10 -7.09 2.72 -1.78
CA TYR A 10 -8.28 3.53 -1.56
C TYR A 10 -8.46 3.72 -0.06
N SER A 11 -8.82 4.93 0.38
CA SER A 11 -9.09 5.19 1.79
C SER A 11 -10.14 6.28 1.97
N THR A 12 -11.09 6.04 2.87
CA THR A 12 -12.08 7.03 3.28
C THR A 12 -11.61 7.88 4.47
N TRP A 13 -10.84 7.27 5.38
CA TRP A 13 -10.38 7.89 6.63
C TRP A 13 -8.85 8.09 6.69
N GLY A 14 -8.13 7.80 5.60
CA GLY A 14 -6.67 7.95 5.53
C GLY A 14 -5.86 6.84 6.20
N HIS A 15 -6.48 5.92 6.94
CA HIS A 15 -5.73 4.84 7.60
C HIS A 15 -4.99 3.91 6.63
N VAL A 16 -5.59 3.67 5.46
CA VAL A 16 -4.94 2.86 4.41
C VAL A 16 -3.82 3.65 3.75
N ALA A 17 -3.97 4.98 3.63
CA ALA A 17 -2.90 5.85 3.16
C ALA A 17 -1.69 5.80 4.12
N THR A 18 -1.92 5.84 5.44
CA THR A 18 -0.85 5.69 6.44
C THR A 18 -0.11 4.36 6.30
N LEU A 19 -0.83 3.25 6.11
CA LEU A 19 -0.17 1.96 5.88
C LEU A 19 0.57 1.91 4.54
N ALA A 20 0.03 2.50 3.49
CA ALA A 20 0.67 2.56 2.17
C ALA A 20 2.00 3.30 2.25
N GLU A 21 2.07 4.40 3.04
CA GLU A 21 3.30 5.13 3.30
C GLU A 21 4.32 4.29 4.10
N GLU A 22 3.88 3.51 5.10
CA GLU A 22 4.80 2.59 5.79
C GLU A 22 5.31 1.47 4.87
N MET A 23 4.45 0.90 4.04
CA MET A 23 4.86 -0.08 3.02
C MET A 23 5.88 0.54 2.06
N LYS A 24 5.67 1.79 1.64
CA LYS A 24 6.61 2.53 0.80
C LYS A 24 7.98 2.66 1.48
N LYS A 25 8.04 3.09 2.75
CA LYS A 25 9.30 3.16 3.51
C LYS A 25 10.04 1.82 3.54
N GLY A 26 9.31 0.74 3.74
CA GLY A 26 9.85 -0.61 3.68
C GLY A 26 10.41 -0.99 2.31
N ALA A 27 9.65 -0.71 1.26
CA ALA A 27 10.00 -1.06 -0.11
C ALA A 27 11.17 -0.20 -0.64
N ASP A 28 11.20 1.10 -0.36
CA ASP A 28 12.28 2.03 -0.70
C ASP A 28 13.62 1.65 -0.03
N SER A 29 13.59 0.87 1.06
CA SER A 29 14.81 0.33 1.68
C SER A 29 15.53 -0.71 0.81
N VAL A 30 14.92 -1.19 -0.27
CA VAL A 30 15.51 -2.16 -1.20
C VAL A 30 16.24 -1.43 -2.34
N PRO A 31 17.58 -1.57 -2.48
CA PRO A 31 18.33 -0.85 -3.49
C PRO A 31 17.88 -1.16 -4.92
N GLY A 32 17.75 -0.14 -5.77
CA GLY A 32 17.36 -0.28 -7.17
C GLY A 32 15.86 -0.57 -7.38
N VAL A 33 15.05 -0.38 -6.34
CA VAL A 33 13.59 -0.38 -6.41
C VAL A 33 13.11 1.07 -6.31
N GLU A 34 12.13 1.45 -7.13
CA GLU A 34 11.46 2.74 -7.07
C GLU A 34 9.98 2.49 -6.76
N VAL A 35 9.47 3.09 -5.68
CA VAL A 35 8.09 2.90 -5.25
C VAL A 35 7.29 4.18 -5.35
N THR A 36 6.11 4.08 -5.98
CA THR A 36 5.15 5.19 -6.06
C THR A 36 3.85 4.78 -5.40
N VAL A 37 3.34 5.64 -4.51
CA VAL A 37 2.04 5.48 -3.87
C VAL A 37 1.00 6.23 -4.69
N TRP A 38 -0.07 5.54 -5.02
CA TRP A 38 -1.18 6.02 -5.83
C TRP A 38 -2.49 5.84 -5.09
N ARG A 39 -3.39 6.82 -5.23
CA ARG A 39 -4.76 6.69 -4.75
C ARG A 39 -5.75 6.37 -5.87
N VAL A 40 -6.74 5.57 -5.55
CA VAL A 40 -8.01 5.50 -6.25
C VAL A 40 -8.89 6.63 -5.70
N PRO A 41 -9.55 7.42 -6.55
CA PRO A 41 -10.29 8.60 -6.10
C PRO A 41 -11.40 8.21 -5.11
N GLU A 42 -11.47 8.97 -4.01
CA GLU A 42 -12.54 8.93 -3.01
C GLU A 42 -13.45 10.16 -3.22
N THR A 43 -14.75 9.98 -3.02
CA THR A 43 -15.75 11.04 -3.24
C THR A 43 -16.00 11.89 -2.01
N LEU A 44 -15.67 11.38 -0.82
CA LEU A 44 -15.94 12.06 0.45
C LEU A 44 -14.83 13.02 0.89
N ARG A 45 -13.57 12.79 0.51
CA ARG A 45 -12.41 13.56 1.00
C ARG A 45 -11.29 13.63 -0.03
N GLU A 46 -10.54 14.72 0.02
CA GLU A 46 -9.30 14.88 -0.75
C GLU A 46 -8.09 14.35 0.03
N GLU A 47 -7.14 13.74 -0.68
CA GLU A 47 -5.87 13.24 -0.16
C GLU A 47 -4.73 13.64 -1.11
N ASP A 48 -3.51 13.78 -0.59
CA ASP A 48 -2.35 14.33 -1.32
C ASP A 48 -1.78 13.42 -2.42
N HIS A 49 -2.02 12.10 -2.36
CA HIS A 49 -1.44 11.17 -3.33
C HIS A 49 -2.03 11.35 -4.75
N PRO A 50 -1.23 11.09 -5.81
CA PRO A 50 -1.71 11.19 -7.17
C PRO A 50 -2.75 10.11 -7.48
N ILE A 51 -3.72 10.45 -8.33
CA ILE A 51 -4.75 9.51 -8.78
C ILE A 51 -4.18 8.62 -9.88
N ILE A 52 -4.40 7.30 -9.77
CA ILE A 52 -4.01 6.33 -10.80
C ILE A 52 -5.14 6.02 -11.77
N THR A 53 -4.77 5.81 -13.04
CA THR A 53 -5.64 5.26 -14.08
C THR A 53 -5.27 3.81 -14.39
N ALA A 54 -6.23 3.03 -14.89
CA ALA A 54 -6.00 1.61 -15.19
C ALA A 54 -4.82 1.37 -16.16
N SER A 55 -4.62 2.26 -17.14
CA SER A 55 -3.54 2.16 -18.11
C SER A 55 -2.14 2.27 -17.48
N GLN A 56 -2.01 3.05 -16.40
CA GLN A 56 -0.73 3.24 -15.71
C GLN A 56 -0.28 1.99 -14.94
N LEU A 57 -1.20 1.10 -14.58
CA LEU A 57 -0.86 -0.16 -13.89
C LEU A 57 0.16 -0.99 -14.68
N ALA A 58 0.12 -0.92 -16.02
CA ALA A 58 1.05 -1.65 -16.90
C ALA A 58 2.51 -1.15 -16.82
N GLU A 59 2.76 0.03 -16.23
CA GLU A 59 4.09 0.61 -16.11
C GLU A 59 4.89 0.02 -14.93
N ALA A 60 4.23 -0.66 -14.00
CA ALA A 60 4.85 -1.25 -12.83
C ALA A 60 5.33 -2.68 -13.10
N ASP A 61 6.47 -3.04 -12.51
CA ASP A 61 6.94 -4.43 -12.47
C ASP A 61 6.24 -5.25 -11.38
N GLY A 62 5.63 -4.57 -10.40
CA GLY A 62 4.84 -5.19 -9.33
C GLY A 62 3.86 -4.20 -8.70
N ILE A 63 2.70 -4.71 -8.27
CA ILE A 63 1.62 -3.89 -7.73
C ILE A 63 1.17 -4.43 -6.38
N LEU A 64 1.08 -3.55 -5.38
CA LEU A 64 0.44 -3.81 -4.09
C LEU A 64 -0.90 -3.07 -4.03
N PHE A 65 -1.93 -3.75 -3.55
CA PHE A 65 -3.26 -3.17 -3.40
C PHE A 65 -3.64 -3.03 -1.92
N GLY A 66 -4.05 -1.83 -1.53
CA GLY A 66 -4.55 -1.51 -0.19
C GLY A 66 -6.00 -1.04 -0.23
N PHE A 67 -6.92 -1.80 0.37
CA PHE A 67 -8.33 -1.41 0.48
C PHE A 67 -8.82 -1.62 1.91
N PRO A 68 -9.71 -0.77 2.44
CA PRO A 68 -10.23 -0.92 3.78
C PRO A 68 -11.17 -2.13 3.84
N THR A 69 -10.90 -3.08 4.74
CA THR A 69 -11.86 -4.15 5.04
C THR A 69 -12.87 -3.65 6.07
N ARG A 70 -14.13 -3.44 5.65
CA ARG A 70 -15.22 -2.86 6.46
C ARG A 70 -15.52 -3.62 7.77
N VAL A 71 -15.28 -4.94 7.81
CA VAL A 71 -15.37 -5.76 9.01
C VAL A 71 -14.51 -6.99 8.78
N ALA A 72 -13.33 -7.05 9.39
CA ALA A 72 -12.50 -8.23 9.31
C ALA A 72 -11.76 -8.44 10.63
N PRO A 73 -11.72 -9.67 11.17
CA PRO A 73 -10.64 -10.03 12.07
C PRO A 73 -9.30 -9.79 11.34
N ARG A 74 -8.25 -9.41 12.09
CA ARG A 74 -6.89 -9.19 11.56
C ARG A 74 -6.56 -10.21 10.45
N GLY A 75 -6.28 -9.73 9.24
CA GLY A 75 -5.78 -10.57 8.14
C GLY A 75 -6.67 -10.77 6.90
N ALA A 76 -7.89 -10.21 6.81
CA ALA A 76 -8.75 -10.44 5.64
C ALA A 76 -8.54 -9.47 4.45
N SER A 77 -7.62 -8.50 4.55
CA SER A 77 -7.21 -7.69 3.39
C SER A 77 -6.23 -8.50 2.52
N PRO A 78 -6.18 -8.32 1.19
CA PRO A 78 -5.17 -8.98 0.33
C PRO A 78 -3.72 -8.75 0.77
N SER A 79 -3.48 -7.67 1.52
CA SER A 79 -2.22 -7.29 2.16
C SER A 79 -2.07 -7.77 3.62
N GLY A 80 -3.03 -8.47 4.20
CA GLY A 80 -2.94 -9.07 5.55
C GLY A 80 -2.81 -8.09 6.74
N ALA A 81 -2.62 -6.81 6.49
CA ALA A 81 -2.46 -5.75 7.48
C ALA A 81 -3.35 -4.58 7.07
N GLY A 82 -4.59 -4.55 7.57
CA GLY A 82 -5.48 -3.40 7.41
C GLY A 82 -6.12 -3.10 8.76
N PRO A 83 -6.04 -1.87 9.29
CA PRO A 83 -6.85 -1.49 10.42
C PRO A 83 -8.31 -1.58 9.96
N SER A 84 -9.14 -2.27 10.74
CA SER A 84 -10.58 -2.07 10.65
C SER A 84 -10.85 -0.63 11.09
N ALA A 85 -10.97 0.32 10.16
CA ALA A 85 -11.54 1.61 10.54
C ALA A 85 -12.92 1.29 11.14
N GLY A 86 -13.14 1.64 12.41
CA GLY A 86 -14.47 1.54 13.00
C GLY A 86 -15.49 2.23 12.09
N ALA A 87 -16.78 1.93 12.24
CA ALA A 87 -17.81 2.56 11.40
C ALA A 87 -17.75 4.09 11.39
N ASP A 88 -17.14 4.68 12.43
CA ASP A 88 -16.92 6.10 12.68
C ASP A 88 -15.48 6.60 12.39
N GLY A 89 -14.57 5.75 11.94
CA GLY A 89 -13.17 6.12 11.68
C GLY A 89 -12.30 6.30 12.92
N SER A 90 -12.76 5.93 14.12
CA SER A 90 -12.04 6.16 15.39
C SER A 90 -10.75 5.34 15.58
N ARG A 91 -10.60 4.20 14.90
CA ARG A 91 -9.45 3.31 15.05
C ARG A 91 -8.31 3.69 14.12
N VAL A 92 -7.18 4.12 14.67
CA VAL A 92 -5.92 4.36 13.95
C VAL A 92 -5.04 3.11 13.85
N PRO A 93 -4.14 3.00 12.85
CA PRO A 93 -3.14 1.93 12.81
C PRO A 93 -2.28 1.93 14.08
N SER A 94 -2.08 0.75 14.67
CA SER A 94 -1.14 0.53 15.77
C SER A 94 0.30 0.39 15.29
N ASP A 95 1.29 0.60 16.16
CA ASP A 95 2.71 0.43 15.85
C ASP A 95 3.04 -0.93 15.26
N ALA A 96 2.37 -1.99 15.73
CA ALA A 96 2.53 -3.34 15.19
C ALA A 96 2.02 -3.47 13.75
N GLU A 97 0.90 -2.82 13.41
CA GLU A 97 0.36 -2.77 12.05
C GLU A 97 1.28 -1.96 11.12
N LEU A 98 1.83 -0.84 11.60
CA LEU A 98 2.81 -0.03 10.86
C LEU A 98 4.12 -0.80 10.60
N ALA A 99 4.65 -1.46 11.62
CA ALA A 99 5.86 -2.28 11.48
C ALA A 99 5.65 -3.46 10.51
N LEU A 100 4.48 -4.09 10.56
CA LEU A 100 4.11 -5.15 9.61
C LEU A 100 4.01 -4.62 8.19
N ALA A 101 3.37 -3.46 7.98
CA ALA A 101 3.29 -2.81 6.68
C ALA A 101 4.68 -2.52 6.09
N ALA A 102 5.59 -1.94 6.87
CA ALA A 102 6.97 -1.73 6.44
C ALA A 102 7.69 -3.05 6.09
N HIS A 103 7.52 -4.09 6.91
CA HIS A 103 8.10 -5.40 6.62
C HIS A 103 7.56 -5.99 5.31
N GLN A 104 6.24 -5.90 5.07
CA GLN A 104 5.59 -6.39 3.86
C GLN A 104 6.06 -5.65 2.62
N GLY A 105 6.16 -4.32 2.68
CA GLY A 105 6.69 -3.52 1.57
C GLY A 105 8.11 -3.94 1.18
N LYS A 106 8.99 -4.11 2.17
CA LYS A 106 10.36 -4.59 1.94
C LYS A 106 10.40 -5.99 1.33
N TYR A 107 9.62 -6.91 1.88
CA TYR A 107 9.56 -8.29 1.42
C TYR A 107 9.06 -8.39 -0.02
N PHE A 108 7.98 -7.67 -0.34
CA PHE A 108 7.42 -7.61 -1.68
C PHE A 108 8.42 -7.04 -2.67
N ALA A 109 9.05 -5.91 -2.35
CA ALA A 109 10.07 -5.28 -3.19
C ALA A 109 11.24 -6.21 -3.50
N GLY A 110 11.74 -6.92 -2.49
CA GLY A 110 12.78 -7.93 -2.68
C GLY A 110 12.34 -9.07 -3.61
N THR A 111 11.07 -9.45 -3.57
CA THR A 111 10.50 -10.52 -4.41
C THR A 111 10.35 -10.06 -5.86
N VAL A 112 9.73 -8.91 -6.11
CA VAL A 112 9.56 -8.36 -7.47
C VAL A 112 10.91 -8.14 -8.14
N LYS A 113 11.90 -7.61 -7.40
CA LYS A 113 13.26 -7.43 -7.92
C LYS A 113 13.89 -8.75 -8.37
N LYS A 114 13.70 -9.84 -7.61
CA LYS A 114 14.18 -11.17 -8.02
C LYS A 114 13.46 -11.68 -9.25
N LEU A 115 12.13 -11.53 -9.30
CA LEU A 115 11.32 -12.00 -10.43
C LEU A 115 11.64 -11.25 -11.73
N LYS A 116 11.91 -9.94 -11.67
CA LYS A 116 12.33 -9.13 -12.83
C LYS A 116 13.71 -9.53 -13.38
N ALA A 117 14.55 -10.15 -12.56
CA ALA A 117 15.91 -10.54 -12.93
C ALA A 117 16.00 -11.92 -13.61
N VAL A 118 14.88 -12.64 -13.70
CA VAL A 118 14.73 -13.92 -14.42
C VAL A 118 14.23 -13.64 -15.82
#